data_AF-A0A3M8Q0M9-F1
#
_entry.id   AF-A0A3M8Q0M9-F1
#
_cell.length_a   1.000
_cell.length_b   1.000
_cell.length_c   1.000
_cell.angle_alpha   90.00
_cell.angle_beta   90.00
_cell.angle_gamma   90.00
#
_symmetry.space_group_name_H-M   'P 1'
#
loop_
_entity.id
_entity.type
_entity.pdbx_description
1 polymer ?
#
loop_
_entity_poly.entity_id
_entity_poly.type
_entity_poly.pdbx_seq_one_letter_code
_entity_poly.pdbx_strand_id
1 'polypeptide(L)'
;MNQREKNVKMMIKVIKDCQEHKKMRTPNRVWSTYFRYALNELEKGSVLVSEAVNENLNEKFIIEHTFPFRLLRDKLMSLENVDFRSVSNILDRFHVVTKITYEEDQRLKLNGLNRDMPKDWDQKNPFARYEVAGISIYPD
;
A
#
# COMPACT_ATOMS: atom_id res chain seq x y z
N MET A 1 -11.87 2.35 21.87
CA MET A 1 -11.41 2.54 20.48
C MET A 1 -10.26 1.57 20.21
N ASN A 2 -10.47 0.58 19.36
CA ASN A 2 -9.42 -0.38 19.00
C ASN A 2 -8.34 0.28 18.10
N GLN A 3 -7.18 -0.37 17.93
CA GLN A 3 -6.07 0.21 17.17
C GLN A 3 -6.45 0.51 15.71
N ARG A 4 -7.25 -0.37 15.09
CA ARG A 4 -7.75 -0.18 13.73
C ARG A 4 -8.61 1.10 13.61
N GLU A 5 -9.50 1.34 14.55
CA GLU A 5 -10.36 2.51 14.56
C GLU A 5 -9.55 3.80 14.75
N LYS A 6 -8.51 3.78 15.59
CA LYS A 6 -7.52 4.87 15.72
C LYS A 6 -6.84 5.16 14.38
N ASN A 7 -6.35 4.10 13.73
CA ASN A 7 -5.65 4.17 12.45
C ASN A 7 -6.51 4.77 11.33
N VAL A 8 -7.75 4.31 11.19
CA VAL A 8 -8.69 4.85 10.18
C VAL A 8 -9.02 6.31 10.47
N LYS A 9 -9.28 6.68 11.74
CA LYS A 9 -9.55 8.08 12.12
C LYS A 9 -8.36 9.00 11.85
N MET A 10 -7.14 8.53 12.12
CA MET A 10 -5.92 9.24 11.76
C MET A 10 -5.85 9.47 10.25
N MET A 11 -6.08 8.44 9.44
CA MET A 11 -6.05 8.56 7.98
C MET A 11 -7.13 9.50 7.43
N ILE A 12 -8.35 9.50 8.00
CA ILE A 12 -9.39 10.47 7.63
C ILE A 12 -8.88 11.90 7.81
N LYS A 13 -8.24 12.20 8.95
CA LYS A 13 -7.66 13.53 9.21
C LYS A 13 -6.58 13.88 8.18
N VAL A 14 -5.62 12.97 7.98
CA VAL A 14 -4.51 13.14 7.03
C VAL A 14 -5.02 13.42 5.62
N ILE A 15 -6.00 12.64 5.15
CA ILE A 15 -6.56 12.79 3.80
C ILE A 15 -7.24 14.15 3.66
N LYS A 16 -8.05 14.58 4.63
CA LYS A 16 -8.72 15.89 4.60
C LYS A 16 -7.71 17.04 4.56
N ASP A 17 -6.71 17.01 5.44
CA ASP A 17 -5.66 18.02 5.49
C ASP A 17 -4.87 18.08 4.16
N CYS A 18 -4.54 16.92 3.59
CA CYS A 18 -3.86 16.85 2.29
C CYS A 18 -4.74 17.33 1.13
N GLN A 19 -6.04 17.02 1.14
CA GLN A 19 -6.98 17.51 0.13
C GLN A 19 -7.13 19.03 0.20
N GLU A 20 -7.10 19.61 1.39
CA GLU A 20 -7.12 21.07 1.59
C GLU A 20 -5.85 21.72 1.04
N HIS A 21 -4.67 21.18 1.34
CA HIS A 21 -3.42 21.59 0.72
C HIS A 21 -3.47 21.57 -0.81
N LYS A 22 -4.06 20.51 -1.39
CA LYS A 22 -4.25 20.40 -2.85
C LYS A 22 -5.19 21.49 -3.38
N LYS A 23 -6.27 21.83 -2.68
CA LYS A 23 -7.18 22.94 -3.04
C LYS A 23 -6.47 24.29 -2.98
N MET A 24 -5.61 24.48 -1.98
CA MET A 24 -4.75 25.67 -1.84
C MET A 24 -3.60 25.73 -2.87
N ARG A 25 -3.46 24.71 -3.73
CA ARG A 25 -2.38 24.60 -4.73
C ARG A 25 -0.98 24.63 -4.11
N THR A 26 -0.83 24.11 -2.89
CA THR A 26 0.51 23.97 -2.31
C THR A 26 1.30 22.89 -3.05
N PRO A 27 2.64 22.97 -3.10
CA PRO A 27 3.46 21.96 -3.76
C PRO A 27 3.24 20.56 -3.15
N ASN A 28 3.17 19.53 -3.99
CA ASN A 28 2.95 18.14 -3.54
C ASN A 28 3.90 17.69 -2.42
N ARG A 29 5.16 18.14 -2.43
CA ARG A 29 6.16 17.84 -1.39
C ARG A 29 5.73 18.24 0.03
N VAL A 30 4.85 19.24 0.17
CA VAL A 30 4.39 19.76 1.47
C VAL A 30 3.51 18.74 2.18
N TRP A 31 2.52 18.17 1.48
CA TRP A 31 1.54 17.27 2.09
C TRP A 31 1.87 15.78 1.86
N SER A 32 2.58 15.43 0.78
CA SER A 32 2.88 14.02 0.46
C SER A 32 3.79 13.34 1.48
N THR A 33 4.67 14.10 2.14
CA THR A 33 5.53 13.59 3.22
C THR A 33 4.70 13.26 4.46
N TYR A 34 3.76 14.13 4.83
CA TYR A 34 2.83 13.87 5.93
C TYR A 34 1.98 12.62 5.67
N PHE A 35 1.45 12.49 4.45
CA PHE A 35 0.69 11.31 4.03
C PHE A 35 1.52 10.03 4.15
N ARG A 36 2.78 10.06 3.68
CA ARG A 36 3.70 8.93 3.77
C ARG A 36 3.92 8.49 5.21
N TYR A 37 4.24 9.41 6.10
CA TYR A 37 4.45 9.04 7.50
C TYR A 37 3.19 8.46 8.14
N ALA A 38 2.00 8.97 7.80
CA ALA A 38 0.76 8.42 8.32
C ALA A 38 0.48 6.99 7.83
N LEU A 39 0.72 6.68 6.54
CA LEU A 39 0.59 5.31 6.02
C LEU A 39 1.61 4.37 6.66
N ASN A 40 2.87 4.79 6.81
CA ASN A 40 3.92 3.98 7.43
C ASN A 40 3.58 3.58 8.88
N GLU A 41 2.82 4.40 9.60
CA GLU A 41 2.33 4.04 10.94
C GLU A 41 1.30 2.90 10.94
N LEU A 42 0.62 2.66 9.80
CA LEU A 42 -0.33 1.55 9.64
C LEU A 42 0.36 0.21 9.39
N GLU A 43 1.55 0.21 8.79
CA GLU A 43 2.27 -0.97 8.29
C GLU A 43 2.82 -1.88 9.40
N LYS A 44 2.72 -1.45 10.66
CA LYS A 44 3.28 -2.14 11.83
C LYS A 44 2.47 -3.38 12.27
N GLY A 45 1.39 -3.75 11.57
CA GLY A 45 0.36 -4.67 12.10
C GLY A 45 -0.02 -5.91 11.30
N SER A 46 0.32 -6.03 10.01
CA SER A 46 0.03 -7.23 9.23
C SER A 46 0.96 -7.30 8.03
N VAL A 47 1.75 -8.37 7.98
CA VAL A 47 2.75 -8.58 6.93
C VAL A 47 2.61 -10.01 6.45
N LEU A 48 2.06 -10.18 5.25
CA LEU A 48 2.06 -11.47 4.55
C LEU A 48 3.51 -11.86 4.21
N VAL A 49 3.73 -13.12 3.86
CA VAL A 49 5.08 -13.62 3.52
C VAL A 49 5.00 -14.34 2.18
N SER A 50 5.95 -14.11 1.27
CA SER A 50 6.04 -14.92 0.05
C SER A 50 6.46 -16.36 0.38
N GLU A 51 6.05 -17.31 -0.46
CA GLU A 51 6.48 -18.71 -0.32
C GLU A 51 8.00 -18.82 -0.26
N ALA A 52 8.73 -18.08 -1.10
CA ALA A 52 10.19 -18.09 -1.14
C ALA A 52 10.85 -17.62 0.17
N VAL A 53 10.31 -16.59 0.83
CA VAL A 53 10.80 -16.15 2.15
C VAL A 53 10.47 -17.18 3.22
N ASN A 54 9.30 -17.83 3.15
CA ASN A 54 8.89 -18.83 4.13
C ASN A 54 9.71 -20.13 4.03
N GLU A 55 10.04 -20.57 2.81
CA GLU A 55 10.85 -21.77 2.56
C GLU A 55 12.30 -21.62 3.05
N ASN A 56 12.82 -20.39 3.10
CA ASN A 56 14.15 -20.10 3.59
C ASN A 56 14.10 -19.02 4.69
N LEU A 57 13.86 -19.43 5.94
CA LEU A 57 13.73 -18.52 7.09
C LEU A 57 14.95 -17.64 7.37
N ASN A 58 16.12 -17.96 6.81
CA ASN A 58 17.34 -17.16 6.92
C ASN A 58 17.53 -16.19 5.73
N GLU A 59 16.64 -16.24 4.74
CA GLU A 59 16.67 -15.38 3.57
C GLU A 59 16.47 -13.92 3.97
N LYS A 60 17.23 -13.03 3.34
CA LYS A 60 17.03 -11.60 3.57
C LYS A 60 15.76 -11.17 2.84
N PHE A 61 14.84 -10.56 3.58
CA PHE A 61 13.59 -10.06 3.01
C PHE A 61 13.55 -8.54 2.95
N ILE A 62 12.69 -8.05 2.06
CA ILE A 62 12.28 -6.66 1.93
C ILE A 62 10.81 -6.58 2.31
N ILE A 63 10.44 -5.51 3.02
CA ILE A 63 9.05 -5.17 3.29
C ILE A 63 8.54 -4.32 2.13
N GLU A 64 7.54 -4.82 1.42
CA GLU A 64 7.02 -4.21 0.20
C GLU A 64 5.49 -4.09 0.24
N HIS A 65 4.96 -3.07 -0.43
CA HIS A 65 3.52 -2.85 -0.54
C HIS A 65 2.90 -3.57 -1.73
N THR A 66 2.15 -4.64 -1.51
CA THR A 66 1.48 -5.42 -2.57
C THR A 66 0.76 -4.54 -3.58
N PHE A 67 0.06 -3.51 -3.14
CA PHE A 67 -0.46 -2.45 -4.01
C PHE A 67 0.46 -1.23 -3.94
N PRO A 68 0.98 -0.69 -5.07
CA PRO A 68 1.96 0.37 -5.04
C PRO A 68 1.53 1.57 -4.20
N PHE A 69 2.40 1.98 -3.27
CA PHE A 69 2.16 3.06 -2.31
C PHE A 69 1.58 4.33 -2.97
N ARG A 70 2.16 4.72 -4.11
CA ARG A 70 1.73 5.90 -4.87
C ARG A 70 0.24 5.79 -5.26
N LEU A 71 -0.15 4.63 -5.78
CA LEU A 71 -1.52 4.37 -6.22
C LEU A 71 -2.49 4.30 -5.03
N LEU A 72 -2.05 3.73 -3.89
CA LEU A 72 -2.84 3.74 -2.66
C LEU A 72 -3.15 5.17 -2.20
N ARG A 73 -2.12 6.01 -2.11
CA ARG A 73 -2.27 7.43 -1.78
C ARG A 73 -3.21 8.12 -2.77
N ASP A 74 -3.05 7.90 -4.06
CA ASP A 74 -3.85 8.56 -5.09
C ASP A 74 -5.33 8.10 -5.02
N LYS A 75 -5.60 6.82 -4.72
CA LYS A 75 -6.96 6.32 -4.43
C LYS A 75 -7.59 6.98 -3.19
N LEU A 76 -6.83 7.08 -2.09
CA LEU A 76 -7.32 7.74 -0.87
C LEU A 76 -7.56 9.24 -1.07
N MET A 77 -6.67 9.92 -1.80
CA MET A 77 -6.78 11.35 -2.09
C MET A 77 -7.91 11.71 -3.06
N SER A 78 -8.39 10.74 -3.85
CA SER A 78 -9.50 10.92 -4.79
C SER A 78 -10.87 10.61 -4.20
N LEU A 79 -10.95 10.22 -2.92
CA LEU A 79 -12.23 10.08 -2.22
C LEU A 79 -12.99 11.41 -2.19
N GLU A 80 -14.20 11.42 -2.73
CA GLU A 80 -15.13 12.55 -2.60
C GLU A 80 -15.67 12.66 -1.18
N ASN A 81 -16.07 11.53 -0.61
CA ASN A 81 -16.50 11.41 0.79
C ASN A 81 -15.39 10.77 1.61
N VAL A 82 -14.80 11.54 2.54
CA VAL A 82 -13.73 11.07 3.43
C VAL A 82 -14.33 10.76 4.80
N ASP A 83 -14.82 9.53 4.95
CA ASP A 83 -15.44 9.00 6.15
C ASP A 83 -14.83 7.64 6.56
N PHE A 84 -15.30 7.07 7.67
CA PHE A 84 -14.77 5.80 8.16
C PHE A 84 -14.94 4.66 7.18
N ARG A 85 -16.12 4.56 6.54
CA ARG A 85 -16.45 3.43 5.66
C ARG A 85 -15.61 3.47 4.39
N SER A 86 -15.57 4.62 3.73
CA SER A 86 -14.81 4.86 2.50
C SER A 86 -13.31 4.61 2.68
N VAL A 87 -12.71 5.19 3.72
CA VAL A 87 -11.28 5.01 4.03
C VAL A 87 -10.97 3.57 4.43
N SER A 88 -11.80 2.99 5.31
CA SER A 88 -11.66 1.58 5.72
C SER A 88 -11.66 0.65 4.51
N ASN A 89 -12.65 0.76 3.62
CA ASN A 89 -12.77 -0.12 2.46
C ASN A 89 -11.53 -0.10 1.54
N ILE A 90 -10.88 1.06 1.39
CA ILE A 90 -9.66 1.16 0.59
C ILE A 90 -8.48 0.52 1.32
N LEU A 91 -8.31 0.81 2.62
CA LEU A 91 -7.22 0.26 3.40
C LEU A 91 -7.33 -1.27 3.53
N ASP A 92 -8.52 -1.80 3.82
CA ASP A 92 -8.76 -3.24 3.96
C ASP A 92 -8.44 -4.02 2.67
N ARG A 93 -8.61 -3.39 1.50
CA ARG A 93 -8.38 -4.03 0.20
C ARG A 93 -6.97 -3.86 -0.34
N PHE A 94 -6.39 -2.68 -0.17
CA PHE A 94 -5.19 -2.27 -0.90
C PHE A 94 -4.00 -1.97 0.01
N HIS A 95 -4.19 -1.77 1.32
CA HIS A 95 -3.08 -1.55 2.24
C HIS A 95 -2.58 -2.89 2.79
N VAL A 96 -1.96 -3.68 1.90
CA VAL A 96 -1.38 -4.99 2.22
C VAL A 96 0.13 -4.93 2.07
N VAL A 97 0.84 -5.29 3.13
CA VAL A 97 2.31 -5.32 3.18
C VAL A 97 2.77 -6.78 3.14
N THR A 98 3.86 -7.06 2.44
CA THR A 98 4.39 -8.40 2.26
C THR A 98 5.90 -8.42 2.42
N LYS A 99 6.43 -9.47 3.05
CA LYS A 99 7.85 -9.82 2.99
C LYS A 99 8.12 -10.61 1.71
N ILE A 100 9.00 -10.08 0.88
CA ILE A 100 9.48 -10.72 -0.36
C ILE A 100 11.01 -10.80 -0.35
N THR A 101 11.59 -11.68 -1.15
CA THR A 101 13.05 -11.76 -1.30
C THR A 101 13.59 -10.59 -2.14
N TYR A 102 14.92 -10.42 -2.15
CA TYR A 102 15.55 -9.44 -3.03
C TYR A 102 15.32 -9.75 -4.51
N GLU A 103 15.37 -11.03 -4.90
CA GLU A 103 15.16 -11.51 -6.26
C GLU A 103 13.72 -11.23 -6.72
N GLU A 104 12.73 -11.41 -5.85
CA GLU A 104 11.33 -11.06 -6.09
C GLU A 104 11.15 -9.56 -6.37
N ASP A 105 11.76 -8.71 -5.55
CA ASP A 105 11.78 -7.26 -5.77
C ASP A 105 12.46 -6.89 -7.10
N GLN A 106 13.56 -7.57 -7.47
CA GLN A 106 14.18 -7.36 -8.78
C GLN A 106 13.27 -7.77 -9.94
N ARG A 107 12.53 -8.89 -9.83
CA ARG A 107 11.54 -9.30 -10.84
C ARG A 107 10.47 -8.23 -11.03
N LEU A 108 9.96 -7.63 -9.95
CA LEU A 108 9.02 -6.50 -10.05
C LEU A 108 9.63 -5.31 -10.79
N LYS A 109 10.87 -4.92 -10.45
CA LYS A 109 11.56 -3.80 -11.11
C LYS A 109 11.80 -4.06 -12.60
N LEU A 110 12.27 -5.25 -12.96
CA LEU A 110 12.55 -5.62 -14.35
C LEU A 110 11.29 -5.60 -15.22
N ASN A 111 10.12 -5.92 -14.64
CA ASN A 111 8.84 -5.85 -15.32
C ASN A 111 8.19 -4.44 -15.26
N GLY A 112 8.83 -3.45 -14.63
CA GLY A 112 8.26 -2.11 -14.44
C GLY A 112 7.09 -2.07 -13.44
N LEU A 113 6.90 -3.11 -12.63
CA LEU A 113 5.80 -3.30 -11.69
C LEU A 113 6.14 -2.86 -10.26
N ASN A 114 7.32 -2.28 -10.05
CA ASN A 114 7.73 -1.75 -8.75
C ASN A 114 6.97 -0.48 -8.34
N ARG A 115 6.29 0.19 -9.27
CA ARG A 115 5.52 1.43 -9.01
C ARG A 115 4.12 1.45 -9.58
N ASP A 116 3.82 0.53 -10.50
CA ASP A 116 2.59 0.50 -11.28
C ASP A 116 1.94 -0.89 -11.22
N MET A 117 0.68 -0.95 -11.60
CA MET A 117 -0.04 -2.21 -11.79
C MET A 117 0.09 -2.70 -13.24
N PRO A 118 -0.16 -3.99 -13.51
CA PRO A 118 -0.26 -4.49 -14.88
C PRO A 118 -1.26 -3.68 -15.72
N LYS A 119 -1.03 -3.56 -17.03
CA LYS A 119 -1.86 -2.72 -17.92
C LYS A 119 -3.32 -3.17 -17.99
N ASP A 120 -3.54 -4.46 -17.85
CA ASP A 120 -4.82 -5.17 -17.87
C ASP A 120 -5.41 -5.38 -16.47
N TRP A 121 -4.89 -4.69 -15.46
CA TRP A 121 -5.35 -4.83 -14.08
C TRP A 121 -6.83 -4.42 -13.91
N ASP A 122 -7.61 -5.32 -13.31
CA ASP A 122 -9.06 -5.22 -13.12
C ASP A 122 -9.49 -4.27 -11.98
N GLN A 123 -8.53 -3.64 -11.31
CA GLN A 123 -8.70 -2.79 -10.13
C GLN A 123 -9.28 -3.47 -8.88
N LYS A 124 -9.33 -4.81 -8.86
CA LYS A 124 -9.87 -5.59 -7.74
C LYS A 124 -8.77 -6.38 -7.03
N ASN A 125 -7.92 -7.08 -7.77
CA ASN A 125 -6.89 -7.94 -7.18
C ASN A 125 -5.64 -7.13 -6.75
N PRO A 126 -5.36 -6.92 -5.46
CA PRO A 126 -4.16 -6.19 -5.05
C PRO A 126 -2.86 -6.93 -5.42
N PHE A 127 -2.90 -8.26 -5.62
CA PHE A 127 -1.74 -9.11 -5.93
C PHE A 127 -1.44 -9.25 -7.42
N ALA A 128 -2.16 -8.56 -8.32
CA ALA A 128 -2.00 -8.77 -9.76
C ALA A 128 -0.55 -8.59 -10.27
N ARG A 129 0.23 -7.69 -9.67
CA ARG A 129 1.65 -7.54 -10.02
C ARG A 129 2.53 -8.70 -9.55
N TYR A 130 2.16 -9.37 -8.46
CA TYR A 130 2.85 -10.56 -7.98
C TYR A 130 2.56 -11.75 -8.89
N GLU A 131 1.32 -11.90 -9.34
CA GLU A 131 0.96 -12.93 -10.34
C GLU A 131 1.79 -12.78 -11.61
N VAL A 132 1.94 -11.56 -12.15
CA VAL A 132 2.77 -11.31 -13.33
C VAL A 132 4.26 -11.55 -13.07
N ALA A 133 4.75 -11.22 -11.87
CA ALA A 133 6.15 -11.41 -11.50
C ALA A 133 6.48 -12.86 -11.05
N GLY A 134 5.48 -13.74 -10.96
CA GLY A 134 5.64 -15.11 -10.46
C GLY A 134 6.01 -15.15 -8.97
N ILE A 135 5.37 -14.31 -8.16
CA ILE A 135 5.52 -14.25 -6.70
C ILE A 135 4.25 -14.86 -6.08
N SER A 136 4.44 -15.91 -5.29
CA SER A 136 3.36 -16.57 -4.56
C SER A 136 3.38 -16.16 -3.10
N ILE A 137 2.20 -16.01 -2.49
CA ILE A 137 2.06 -15.70 -1.06
C ILE A 137 1.83 -16.99 -0.30
N TYR A 138 2.58 -17.20 0.78
CA TYR A 138 2.37 -18.31 1.69
C TYR A 138 0.97 -18.17 2.31
N PRO A 139 0.11 -19.19 2.18
CA PRO A 139 -1.23 -19.14 2.76
C PRO A 139 -1.16 -19.10 4.29
N ASP A 140 -1.95 -18.22 4.90
CA ASP A 140 -2.18 -18.17 6.35
C ASP A 140 -2.90 -19.45 6.85
#